data_AF-A0A2T0TTF1-F1
#
_entry.id   AF-A0A2T0TTF1-F1
#
_cell.length_a   1.000
_cell.length_b   1.000
_cell.length_c   1.000
_cell.angle_alpha   90.00
_cell.angle_beta   90.00
_cell.angle_gamma   90.00
#
_symmetry.space_group_name_H-M   'P 1'
#
loop_
_entity.id
_entity.type
_entity.pdbx_description
1 polymer ?
#
loop_
_entity_poly.entity_id
_entity_poly.type
_entity_poly.pdbx_seq_one_letter_code
_entity_poly.pdbx_strand_id
1 'polypeptide(L)'
;MVRRPAGQPPAVEDDWRSLLDDLPMEQRLKAIAVYELASDRAAGQPVETAAATLRAAATAEGLDDGHPWIRAAAARISAEQRP
;
A
#
# COMPACT_ATOMS: atom_id res chain seq x y z
N MET A 1 -27.73 25.58 13.54
CA MET A 1 -26.99 24.45 14.14
C MET A 1 -26.90 23.34 13.10
N VAL A 2 -25.77 23.22 12.38
CA VAL A 2 -25.53 22.11 11.46
C VAL A 2 -24.80 21.03 12.23
N ARG A 3 -25.43 19.85 12.40
CA ARG A 3 -24.81 18.70 13.06
C ARG A 3 -23.80 18.08 12.10
N ARG A 4 -22.52 18.17 12.46
CA ARG A 4 -21.39 17.50 11.81
C ARG A 4 -21.56 15.98 12.03
N PRO A 5 -21.55 15.12 10.99
CA PRO A 5 -21.58 13.68 11.21
C PRO A 5 -20.27 13.26 11.89
N ALA A 6 -20.41 12.69 13.08
CA ALA A 6 -19.35 11.98 13.78
C ALA A 6 -19.12 10.65 13.06
N GLY A 7 -17.88 10.37 12.66
CA GLY A 7 -17.52 9.09 12.05
C GLY A 7 -16.61 9.17 10.83
N GLN A 8 -15.75 10.19 10.73
CA GLN A 8 -14.60 10.08 9.83
C GLN A 8 -13.51 9.32 10.61
N PRO A 9 -13.18 8.07 10.27
CA PRO A 9 -11.97 7.45 10.80
C PRO A 9 -10.80 8.39 10.45
N PRO A 10 -9.76 8.46 11.30
CA PRO A 10 -8.68 9.42 11.10
C PRO A 10 -8.17 9.28 9.67
N ALA A 11 -8.27 10.34 8.87
CA ALA A 11 -7.75 10.41 7.50
C ALA A 11 -6.20 10.50 7.51
N VAL A 12 -5.57 9.79 8.45
CA VAL A 12 -4.17 9.84 8.88
C VAL A 12 -3.70 8.43 9.28
N GLU A 13 -4.22 7.37 8.64
CA GLU A 13 -3.70 6.00 8.78
C GLU A 13 -2.90 5.67 7.51
N ASP A 14 -1.60 5.96 7.59
CA ASP A 14 -0.49 5.48 6.75
C ASP A 14 -0.68 5.56 5.22
N ASP A 15 -0.50 6.77 4.66
CA ASP A 15 -0.12 6.85 3.24
C ASP A 15 1.29 6.24 3.14
N TRP A 16 1.35 4.95 2.87
CA TRP A 16 2.58 4.19 2.67
C TRP A 16 3.53 4.88 1.66
N ARG A 17 3.01 5.80 0.83
CA ARG A 17 3.79 6.69 -0.05
C ARG A 17 4.73 7.61 0.71
N SER A 18 4.37 8.09 1.90
CA SER A 18 5.28 8.89 2.74
C SER A 18 6.51 8.09 3.17
N LEU A 19 6.41 6.76 3.23
CA LEU A 19 7.57 5.89 3.51
C LEU A 19 8.51 5.76 2.29
N LEU A 20 8.16 6.36 1.14
CA LEU A 20 9.00 6.38 -0.06
C LEU A 20 9.80 7.68 -0.19
N ASP A 21 9.57 8.70 0.63
CA ASP A 21 10.10 10.05 0.42
C ASP A 21 11.65 10.08 0.42
N ASP A 22 12.28 9.20 1.20
CA ASP A 22 13.73 9.05 1.29
C ASP A 22 14.35 8.21 0.15
N LEU A 23 13.52 7.57 -0.69
CA LEU A 23 14.00 6.74 -1.78
C LEU A 23 14.35 7.59 -3.03
N PRO A 24 15.35 7.16 -3.83
CA PRO A 24 15.58 7.75 -5.15
C PRO A 24 14.32 7.73 -6.01
N MET A 25 14.12 8.77 -6.83
CA MET A 25 12.92 8.93 -7.68
C MET A 25 12.56 7.66 -8.46
N GLU A 26 13.55 6.99 -9.06
CA GLU A 26 13.34 5.73 -9.79
C GLU A 26 12.71 4.64 -8.92
N GLN A 27 13.22 4.44 -7.70
CA GLN A 27 12.71 3.43 -6.77
C GLN A 27 11.30 3.79 -6.29
N ARG A 28 10.99 5.07 -6.10
CA ARG A 28 9.62 5.52 -5.78
C ARG A 28 8.64 5.18 -6.88
N LEU A 29 9.00 5.43 -8.14
CA LEU A 29 8.16 5.10 -9.29
C LEU A 29 7.93 3.60 -9.40
N LYS A 30 8.97 2.78 -9.20
CA LYS A 30 8.85 1.33 -9.15
C LYS A 30 7.94 0.87 -8.00
N ALA A 31 8.08 1.42 -6.80
CA ALA A 31 7.22 1.08 -5.66
C ALA A 31 5.74 1.41 -5.92
N ILE A 32 5.47 2.53 -6.60
CA ILE A 32 4.12 2.90 -7.05
C ILE A 32 3.60 1.88 -8.07
N ALA A 33 4.39 1.50 -9.08
CA ALA A 33 3.97 0.50 -10.06
C ALA A 33 3.71 -0.88 -9.41
N VAL A 34 4.55 -1.29 -8.47
CA VAL A 34 4.41 -2.52 -7.69
C VAL A 34 3.12 -2.49 -6.87
N TYR A 35 2.80 -1.37 -6.23
CA TYR A 35 1.55 -1.21 -5.50
C TYR A 35 0.34 -1.43 -6.39
N GLU A 36 0.25 -0.71 -7.52
CA GLU A 36 -0.91 -0.82 -8.42
C GLU A 36 -1.08 -2.25 -8.95
N LEU A 37 0.05 -2.90 -9.28
CA LEU A 37 0.06 -4.29 -9.72
C LEU A 37 -0.40 -5.27 -8.62
N ALA A 38 -0.01 -5.03 -7.37
CA ALA A 38 -0.42 -5.85 -6.24
C ALA A 38 -1.88 -5.59 -5.83
N SER A 39 -2.34 -4.33 -5.85
CA SER A 39 -3.74 -3.95 -5.67
C SER A 39 -4.62 -4.69 -6.67
N ASP A 40 -4.22 -4.72 -7.94
CA ASP A 40 -5.02 -5.40 -8.97
C ASP A 40 -5.23 -6.90 -8.68
N ARG A 41 -4.22 -7.55 -8.10
CA ARG A 41 -4.22 -9.00 -7.85
C ARG A 41 -4.73 -9.42 -6.47
N ALA A 42 -4.54 -8.57 -5.46
CA ALA A 42 -4.72 -8.94 -4.06
C ALA A 42 -5.71 -8.03 -3.30
N ALA A 43 -6.42 -7.11 -3.98
CA ALA A 43 -7.47 -6.32 -3.35
C ALA A 43 -8.50 -7.22 -2.64
N GLY A 44 -8.77 -6.92 -1.37
CA GLY A 44 -9.71 -7.65 -0.53
C GLY A 44 -9.22 -9.03 -0.05
N GLN A 45 -8.00 -9.44 -0.40
CA GLN A 45 -7.36 -10.63 0.16
C GLN A 45 -6.82 -10.34 1.57
N PRO A 46 -6.52 -11.38 2.37
CA PRO A 46 -5.84 -11.21 3.65
C PRO A 46 -4.51 -10.43 3.52
N VAL A 47 -4.16 -9.68 4.56
CA VAL A 47 -2.95 -8.82 4.59
C VAL A 47 -1.69 -9.62 4.27
N GLU A 48 -1.60 -10.87 4.72
CA GLU A 48 -0.46 -11.76 4.45
C GLU A 48 -0.32 -12.07 2.95
N THR A 49 -1.45 -12.29 2.25
CA THR A 49 -1.49 -12.52 0.80
C THR A 49 -1.13 -11.25 0.04
N ALA A 50 -1.65 -10.10 0.46
CA ALA A 50 -1.30 -8.81 -0.14
C ALA A 50 0.19 -8.49 0.06
N ALA A 51 0.74 -8.75 1.25
CA ALA A 51 2.16 -8.57 1.55
C ALA A 51 3.03 -9.51 0.73
N ALA A 52 2.68 -10.79 0.60
CA ALA A 52 3.39 -11.74 -0.25
C ALA A 52 3.40 -11.30 -1.73
N THR A 53 2.27 -10.79 -2.23
CA THR A 53 2.14 -10.28 -3.60
C THR A 53 3.03 -9.05 -3.82
N LEU A 54 3.02 -8.10 -2.87
CA LEU A 54 3.88 -6.92 -2.91
C LEU A 54 5.36 -7.28 -2.88
N ARG A 55 5.78 -8.20 -2.00
CA ARG A 55 7.18 -8.66 -1.93
C ARG A 55 7.63 -9.28 -3.25
N ALA A 56 6.84 -10.20 -3.79
CA ALA A 56 7.16 -10.85 -5.06
C ALA A 56 7.32 -9.83 -6.21
N ALA A 57 6.42 -8.85 -6.29
CA ALA A 57 6.49 -7.79 -7.29
C ALA A 57 7.66 -6.81 -7.03
N ALA A 58 7.95 -6.46 -5.77
CA ALA A 58 9.10 -5.66 -5.39
C ALA A 58 10.42 -6.34 -5.78
N THR A 59 10.58 -7.63 -5.49
CA THR A 59 11.76 -8.42 -5.88
C THR A 59 11.93 -8.44 -7.40
N ALA A 60 10.85 -8.60 -8.16
CA ALA A 60 10.90 -8.59 -9.63
C ALA A 60 11.39 -7.25 -10.20
N GLU A 61 11.08 -6.13 -9.54
CA GLU A 61 11.51 -4.78 -9.92
C GLU A 61 12.88 -4.38 -9.32
N GLY A 62 13.53 -5.30 -8.58
CA GLY A 62 14.81 -5.06 -7.92
C GLY A 62 14.72 -4.11 -6.71
N LEU A 63 13.54 -4.03 -6.07
CA LEU A 63 13.32 -3.28 -4.84
C LEU A 63 13.58 -4.16 -3.61
N ASP A 64 13.86 -3.51 -2.48
CA ASP A 64 13.92 -4.16 -1.17
C ASP A 64 12.54 -4.65 -0.73
N ASP A 65 12.38 -5.96 -0.57
CA ASP A 65 11.14 -6.62 -0.16
C ASP A 65 10.93 -6.58 1.37
N GLY A 66 11.94 -6.11 2.12
CA GLY A 66 11.88 -5.84 3.55
C GLY A 66 11.43 -4.43 3.92
N HIS A 67 11.26 -3.53 2.94
CA HIS A 67 11.00 -2.13 3.22
C HIS A 67 9.66 -1.90 3.95
N PRO A 68 9.59 -1.00 4.96
CA PRO A 68 8.37 -0.73 5.74
C PRO A 68 7.12 -0.39 4.93
N TRP A 69 7.29 0.17 3.72
CA TRP A 69 6.18 0.57 2.85
C TRP A 69 5.34 -0.63 2.42
N ILE A 70 5.93 -1.82 2.30
CA ILE A 70 5.25 -3.05 1.89
C ILE A 70 4.19 -3.47 2.90
N ARG A 71 4.48 -3.37 4.20
CA ARG A 71 3.52 -3.73 5.25
C ARG A 71 2.34 -2.75 5.28
N ALA A 72 2.63 -1.46 5.18
CA ALA A 72 1.60 -0.41 5.15
C ALA A 72 0.73 -0.52 3.89
N ALA A 73 1.36 -0.72 2.72
CA ALA A 73 0.67 -0.97 1.46
C ALA A 73 -0.19 -2.24 1.50
N ALA A 74 0.29 -3.33 2.09
CA ALA A 74 -0.45 -4.58 2.20
C ALA A 74 -1.74 -4.41 3.03
N ALA A 75 -1.67 -3.66 4.14
CA ALA A 75 -2.85 -3.34 4.94
C ALA A 75 -3.88 -2.53 4.13
N ARG A 76 -3.40 -1.56 3.34
CA ARG A 76 -4.24 -0.75 2.45
C ARG A 76 -4.93 -1.59 1.37
N ILE A 77 -4.20 -2.48 0.71
CA ILE A 77 -4.71 -3.39 -0.34
C ILE A 77 -5.73 -4.36 0.24
N SER A 78 -5.45 -4.93 1.41
CA SER A 78 -6.37 -5.85 2.09
C SER A 78 -7.69 -5.17 2.46
N ALA A 79 -7.63 -3.90 2.83
CA ALA A 79 -8.82 -3.09 3.13
C ALA A 79 -9.59 -2.63 1.88
N GLU A 80 -9.05 -2.78 0.67
CA GLU A 80 -9.78 -2.49 -0.57
C GLU A 80 -10.86 -3.54 -0.81
N GLN A 81 -12.11 -3.22 -0.45
CA GLN A 81 -13.25 -4.01 -0.89
C GLN A 81 -13.54 -3.68 -2.36
N ARG A 82 -13.27 -4.63 -3.27
CA ARG A 82 -13.75 -4.52 -4.65
C ARG A 82 -15.29 -4.67 -4.65
N PRO A 83 -16.04 -3.72 -5.26
CA PRO A 83 -17.49 -3.80 -5.38
C PRO A 83 -17.96 -4.94 -6.30
#